data_AF-A0A076MM88-F1
#
_entry.id   AF-A0A076MM88-F1
#
_cell.length_a   1.000
_cell.length_b   1.000
_cell.length_c   1.000
_cell.angle_alpha   90.00
_cell.angle_beta   90.00
_cell.angle_gamma   90.00
#
_symmetry.space_group_name_H-M   'P 1'
#
loop_
_entity.id
_entity.type
_entity.pdbx_description
1 polymer ?
#
loop_
_entity_poly.entity_id
_entity_poly.type
_entity_poly.pdbx_seq_one_letter_code
_entity_poly.pdbx_strand_id
1 'polypeptide(L)'
;MAEDGATTGAAQLAGVFGGEANLNAMHADAKRMLADAKAGNWAVDEETGSHLRRAVTQMQDRMTDLAQRVQRLQQAPKFGNDEYAERAAAHFHAAMDSDEQSLVRVFLAAKDMLDSLRQAIEIAISKYDASDEAATQALNTFKDWESR
;
A
#
# COMPACT_ATOMS: atom_id res chain seq x y z
N MET A 1 -18.92 -17.34 -21.61
CA MET A 1 -19.25 -16.73 -20.31
C MET A 1 -18.05 -16.90 -19.37
N ALA A 2 -16.99 -16.12 -19.56
CA ALA A 2 -15.86 -16.08 -18.63
C ALA A 2 -15.11 -14.73 -18.64
N GLU A 3 -15.68 -13.71 -19.29
CA GLU A 3 -15.12 -12.36 -19.38
C GLU A 3 -15.24 -11.61 -18.04
N ASP A 4 -16.10 -12.06 -17.13
CA ASP A 4 -16.37 -11.35 -15.89
C ASP A 4 -15.36 -11.62 -14.76
N GLY A 5 -14.62 -12.73 -14.75
CA GLY A 5 -13.87 -13.13 -13.55
C GLY A 5 -12.72 -12.19 -13.15
N ALA A 6 -11.89 -11.79 -14.12
CA ALA A 6 -10.73 -10.91 -13.89
C ALA A 6 -11.16 -9.48 -13.57
N THR A 7 -12.06 -8.94 -14.40
CA THR A 7 -12.65 -7.61 -14.28
C THR A 7 -13.45 -7.48 -12.98
N THR A 8 -14.19 -8.52 -12.57
CA THR A 8 -14.90 -8.56 -11.29
C THR A 8 -13.93 -8.55 -10.10
N GLY A 9 -12.82 -9.28 -10.18
CA GLY A 9 -11.81 -9.27 -9.12
C GLY A 9 -11.14 -7.90 -8.96
N ALA A 10 -10.74 -7.28 -10.08
CA ALA A 10 -10.17 -5.94 -10.07
C ALA A 10 -11.16 -4.90 -9.55
N ALA A 11 -12.41 -4.94 -10.01
CA ALA A 11 -13.48 -4.07 -9.55
C ALA A 11 -13.84 -4.28 -8.07
N GLN A 12 -13.77 -5.51 -7.55
CA GLN A 12 -13.96 -5.79 -6.13
C GLN A 12 -12.82 -5.22 -5.28
N LEU A 13 -11.57 -5.41 -5.69
CA LEU A 13 -10.41 -4.82 -5.00
C LEU A 13 -10.48 -3.30 -5.03
N ALA A 14 -10.71 -2.71 -6.20
CA ALA A 14 -10.91 -1.28 -6.33
C ALA A 14 -12.10 -0.81 -5.49
N GLY A 15 -13.19 -1.57 -5.44
CA GLY A 15 -14.40 -1.28 -4.66
C GLY A 15 -14.14 -1.21 -3.14
N VAL A 16 -13.23 -2.02 -2.60
CA VAL A 16 -12.77 -1.89 -1.20
C VAL A 16 -12.17 -0.51 -0.94
N PHE A 17 -11.53 0.06 -1.96
CA PHE A 17 -10.95 1.41 -1.94
C PHE A 17 -11.89 2.46 -2.54
N GLY A 18 -13.19 2.20 -2.72
CA GLY A 18 -14.14 3.19 -3.26
C GLY A 18 -14.05 3.41 -4.78
N GLY A 19 -13.39 2.51 -5.50
CA GLY A 19 -13.18 2.56 -6.94
C GLY A 19 -11.74 2.91 -7.33
N GLU A 20 -11.43 2.76 -8.61
CA GLU A 20 -10.06 2.91 -9.14
C GLU A 20 -9.53 4.34 -9.02
N ALA A 21 -10.39 5.32 -9.31
CA ALA A 21 -10.03 6.74 -9.16
C ALA A 21 -9.62 7.06 -7.72
N ASN A 22 -10.34 6.49 -6.74
CA ASN A 22 -10.05 6.70 -5.34
C ASN A 22 -8.77 5.94 -4.91
N LEU A 23 -8.55 4.72 -5.40
CA LEU A 23 -7.28 4.00 -5.17
C LEU A 23 -6.08 4.79 -5.70
N ASN A 24 -6.16 5.35 -6.91
CA ASN A 24 -5.08 6.17 -7.49
C ASN A 24 -4.85 7.45 -6.69
N ALA A 25 -5.92 8.11 -6.23
CA ALA A 25 -5.81 9.28 -5.36
C ALA A 25 -5.16 8.93 -4.02
N MET A 26 -5.60 7.85 -3.37
CA MET A 26 -5.02 7.36 -2.12
C MET A 26 -3.54 6.95 -2.29
N HIS A 27 -3.17 6.40 -3.45
CA HIS A 27 -1.78 6.08 -3.76
C HIS A 27 -0.91 7.34 -3.89
N ALA A 28 -1.42 8.36 -4.59
CA ALA A 28 -0.73 9.65 -4.69
C ALA A 28 -0.60 10.32 -3.31
N ASP A 29 -1.65 10.29 -2.50
CA ASP A 29 -1.64 10.83 -1.14
C ASP A 29 -0.67 10.07 -0.23
N ALA A 30 -0.60 8.74 -0.31
CA ALA A 30 0.36 7.94 0.44
C ALA A 30 1.81 8.33 0.11
N LYS A 31 2.11 8.55 -1.18
CA LYS A 31 3.43 9.03 -1.62
C LYS A 31 3.74 10.43 -1.13
N ARG A 32 2.73 11.33 -1.12
CA ARG A 32 2.86 12.68 -0.56
C ARG A 32 3.11 12.64 0.94
N MET A 33 2.35 11.84 1.69
CA MET A 33 2.57 11.64 3.13
C MET A 33 3.98 11.11 3.43
N LEU A 34 4.48 10.17 2.62
CA LEU A 34 5.85 9.68 2.75
C LEU A 34 6.89 10.80 2.51
N ALA A 35 6.67 11.65 1.51
CA ALA A 35 7.52 12.81 1.25
C ALA A 35 7.48 13.82 2.42
N ASP A 36 6.29 14.12 2.94
CA ASP A 36 6.09 15.03 4.06
C ASP A 36 6.73 14.50 5.35
N ALA A 37 6.60 13.20 5.63
CA ALA A 37 7.28 12.52 6.74
C ALA A 37 8.80 12.64 6.62
N LYS A 38 9.34 12.35 5.43
CA LYS A 38 10.79 12.44 5.14
C LYS A 38 11.32 13.86 5.31
N ALA A 39 10.53 14.86 4.89
CA ALA A 39 10.85 16.26 5.05
C ALA A 39 10.73 16.74 6.52
N GLY A 40 10.15 15.95 7.42
CA GLY A 40 9.87 16.35 8.80
C GLY A 40 8.68 17.30 8.94
N ASN A 41 7.87 17.45 7.88
CA ASN A 41 6.65 18.28 7.89
C ASN A 41 5.46 17.57 8.54
N TRP A 42 5.60 16.27 8.84
CA TRP A 42 4.59 15.47 9.49
C TRP A 42 5.24 14.61 10.58
N ALA A 43 4.67 14.71 11.78
CA ALA A 43 5.02 13.93 12.96
C ALA A 43 3.74 13.43 13.61
N VAL A 44 3.80 12.25 14.21
CA VAL A 44 2.67 11.65 14.93
C VAL A 44 3.20 11.07 16.23
N ASP A 45 2.44 11.19 17.31
CA ASP A 45 2.84 10.62 18.60
C ASP A 45 2.95 9.09 18.52
N GLU A 46 3.76 8.50 19.40
CA GLU A 46 4.07 7.07 19.36
C GLU A 46 2.81 6.19 19.49
N GLU A 47 1.86 6.57 20.34
CA GLU A 47 0.64 5.80 20.58
C GLU A 47 -0.20 5.76 19.29
N THR A 48 -0.58 6.91 18.76
CA THR A 48 -1.35 7.04 17.52
C THR A 48 -0.63 6.40 16.34
N GLY A 49 0.67 6.63 16.22
CA GLY A 49 1.50 6.05 15.17
C GLY A 49 1.55 4.52 15.24
N SER A 50 1.63 3.95 16.45
CA SER A 50 1.62 2.50 16.64
C SER A 50 0.29 1.87 16.21
N HIS A 51 -0.84 2.53 16.48
CA HIS A 51 -2.17 2.09 16.07
C HIS A 51 -2.33 2.12 14.55
N LEU A 52 -1.93 3.23 13.91
CA LEU A 52 -1.95 3.37 12.46
C LEU A 52 -1.05 2.33 11.79
N ARG A 53 0.19 2.18 12.28
CA ARG A 53 1.12 1.17 11.78
C ARG A 53 0.51 -0.22 11.85
N ARG A 54 -0.08 -0.59 13.00
CA ARG A 54 -0.72 -1.90 13.18
C ARG A 54 -1.85 -2.13 12.18
N ALA A 55 -2.70 -1.13 11.93
CA ALA A 55 -3.79 -1.25 10.96
C ALA A 55 -3.26 -1.46 9.54
N VAL A 56 -2.25 -0.68 9.13
CA VAL A 56 -1.62 -0.82 7.81
C VAL A 56 -0.95 -2.19 7.66
N THR A 57 -0.19 -2.64 8.67
CA THR A 57 0.45 -3.96 8.66
C THR A 57 -0.58 -5.09 8.54
N GLN A 58 -1.70 -5.05 9.27
CA GLN A 58 -2.75 -6.06 9.14
C GLN A 58 -3.32 -6.13 7.72
N MET A 59 -3.45 -5.00 7.04
CA MET A 59 -3.90 -4.97 5.65
C MET A 59 -2.83 -5.54 4.71
N GLN A 60 -1.56 -5.23 4.93
CA GLN A 60 -0.44 -5.79 4.16
C GLN A 60 -0.35 -7.31 4.31
N ASP A 61 -0.57 -7.85 5.51
CA ASP A 61 -0.57 -9.29 5.76
C ASP A 61 -1.67 -9.98 4.94
N ARG A 62 -2.90 -9.44 4.99
CA ARG A 62 -4.03 -9.93 4.17
C ARG A 62 -3.73 -9.88 2.68
N MET A 63 -3.11 -8.79 2.20
CA MET A 63 -2.70 -8.71 0.81
C MET A 63 -1.60 -9.70 0.46
N THR A 64 -0.68 -9.97 1.39
CA THR A 64 0.41 -10.94 1.19
C THR A 64 -0.14 -12.36 1.06
N ASP A 65 -1.14 -12.73 1.85
CA ASP A 65 -1.83 -14.02 1.72
C ASP A 65 -2.53 -14.17 0.35
N LEU A 66 -3.01 -13.07 -0.21
CA LEU A 66 -3.60 -13.03 -1.55
C LEU A 66 -2.54 -13.05 -2.66
N ALA A 67 -1.32 -12.61 -2.40
CA ALA A 67 -0.26 -12.50 -3.41
C ALA A 67 0.04 -13.85 -4.08
N GLN A 68 0.07 -14.94 -3.32
CA GLN A 68 0.28 -16.29 -3.88
C GLN A 68 -0.87 -16.75 -4.79
N ARG A 69 -2.09 -16.24 -4.56
CA ARG A 69 -3.25 -16.52 -5.42
C ARG A 69 -3.16 -15.69 -6.69
N VAL A 70 -2.84 -14.40 -6.59
CA VAL A 70 -2.66 -13.49 -7.73
C VAL A 70 -1.51 -13.96 -8.63
N GLN A 71 -0.39 -14.41 -8.05
CA GLN A 71 0.74 -14.93 -8.83
C GLN A 71 0.37 -16.19 -9.65
N ARG A 72 -0.56 -17.01 -9.15
CA ARG A 72 -1.08 -18.15 -9.93
C ARG A 72 -1.99 -17.72 -11.07
N LEU A 73 -2.68 -16.58 -10.94
CA LEU A 73 -3.51 -16.01 -12.01
C LEU A 73 -2.68 -15.37 -13.13
N GLN A 74 -1.43 -14.97 -12.84
CA GLN A 74 -0.45 -14.55 -13.84
C GLN A 74 0.09 -15.71 -14.68
N GLN A 75 -0.20 -16.97 -14.32
CA GLN A 75 0.22 -18.11 -15.12
C GLN A 75 -0.87 -18.45 -16.12
N ALA A 76 -0.50 -18.71 -17.38
CA ALA A 76 -1.44 -19.12 -18.40
C ALA A 76 -2.16 -20.41 -17.93
N PRO A 77 -3.50 -20.40 -17.84
CA PRO A 77 -4.23 -21.57 -17.38
C PRO A 77 -4.08 -22.72 -18.38
N LYS A 78 -3.80 -23.93 -17.86
CA LYS A 78 -3.62 -25.13 -18.69
C LYS A 78 -4.99 -25.74 -19.02
N PHE A 79 -5.65 -25.23 -20.06
CA PHE A 79 -6.96 -25.74 -20.51
C PHE A 79 -6.87 -26.96 -21.43
N GLY A 80 -5.69 -27.25 -21.98
CA GLY A 80 -5.47 -28.31 -22.97
C GLY A 80 -4.42 -27.87 -23.99
N ASN A 81 -4.15 -28.73 -24.99
CA ASN A 81 -3.19 -28.47 -26.07
C ASN A 81 -3.88 -28.31 -27.45
N ASP A 82 -5.20 -28.11 -27.47
CA ASP A 82 -5.92 -27.79 -28.71
C ASP A 82 -5.93 -26.27 -28.96
N GLU A 83 -6.13 -25.87 -30.22
CA GLU A 83 -6.05 -24.46 -30.63
C GLU A 83 -7.06 -23.57 -29.88
N TYR A 84 -8.23 -24.11 -29.51
CA TYR A 84 -9.22 -23.39 -28.74
C TYR A 84 -8.77 -23.19 -27.29
N ALA A 85 -8.21 -24.23 -26.66
CA ALA A 85 -7.67 -24.18 -25.32
C ALA A 85 -6.49 -23.21 -25.20
N GLU A 86 -5.59 -23.17 -26.18
CA GLU A 86 -4.49 -22.20 -26.23
C GLU A 86 -5.00 -20.77 -26.39
N ARG A 87 -5.98 -20.55 -27.26
CA ARG A 87 -6.59 -19.22 -27.48
C ARG A 87 -7.35 -18.73 -26.24
N ALA A 88 -8.05 -19.63 -25.56
CA ALA A 88 -8.70 -19.33 -24.29
C ALA A 88 -7.67 -19.02 -23.19
N ALA A 89 -6.60 -19.81 -23.07
CA ALA A 89 -5.54 -19.58 -22.09
C ALA A 89 -4.86 -18.21 -22.29
N ALA A 90 -4.57 -17.85 -23.54
CA ALA A 90 -4.03 -16.54 -23.90
C ALA A 90 -4.98 -15.40 -23.53
N HIS A 91 -6.29 -15.58 -23.77
CA HIS A 91 -7.30 -14.59 -23.42
C HIS A 91 -7.41 -14.37 -21.91
N PHE A 92 -7.41 -15.43 -21.11
CA PHE A 92 -7.42 -15.32 -19.64
C PHE A 92 -6.14 -14.70 -19.10
N HIS A 93 -4.99 -15.06 -19.64
CA HIS A 93 -3.71 -14.47 -19.26
C HIS A 93 -3.70 -12.96 -19.58
N ALA A 94 -4.16 -12.57 -20.76
CA ALA A 94 -4.28 -11.17 -21.14
C ALA A 94 -5.22 -10.41 -20.17
N ALA A 95 -6.42 -10.92 -19.89
CA ALA A 95 -7.35 -10.26 -18.96
C ALA A 95 -6.77 -10.04 -17.54
N MET A 96 -5.78 -10.85 -17.12
CA MET A 96 -5.10 -10.73 -15.83
C MET A 96 -3.90 -9.78 -15.84
N ASP A 97 -3.29 -9.49 -17.00
CA ASP A 97 -1.98 -8.80 -17.09
C ASP A 97 -1.94 -7.62 -18.09
N SER A 98 -2.87 -7.56 -19.04
CA SER A 98 -2.72 -6.73 -20.25
C SER A 98 -3.21 -5.30 -20.14
N ASP A 99 -4.13 -4.98 -19.21
CA ASP A 99 -4.70 -3.62 -19.09
C ASP A 99 -4.35 -2.95 -17.75
N GLU A 100 -4.40 -1.61 -17.71
CA GLU A 100 -4.18 -0.80 -16.51
C GLU A 100 -5.13 -1.17 -15.36
N GLN A 101 -6.33 -1.63 -15.71
CA GLN A 101 -7.37 -2.11 -14.79
C GLN A 101 -7.27 -3.60 -14.48
N SER A 102 -6.22 -4.29 -14.94
CA SER A 102 -6.04 -5.71 -14.65
C SER A 102 -5.88 -5.94 -13.14
N LEU A 103 -6.46 -7.06 -12.67
CA LEU A 103 -6.45 -7.46 -11.26
C LEU A 103 -5.04 -7.39 -10.66
N VAL A 104 -4.04 -7.83 -11.43
CA VAL A 104 -2.63 -7.81 -11.04
C VAL A 104 -2.14 -6.39 -10.78
N ARG A 105 -2.39 -5.46 -11.71
CA ARG A 105 -1.90 -4.08 -11.57
C ARG A 105 -2.57 -3.36 -10.40
N VAL A 106 -3.90 -3.49 -10.26
CA VAL A 106 -4.65 -2.92 -9.14
C VAL A 106 -4.14 -3.48 -7.81
N PHE A 107 -3.89 -4.78 -7.73
CA PHE A 107 -3.32 -5.42 -6.56
C PHE A 107 -1.92 -4.90 -6.22
N LEU A 108 -1.04 -4.74 -7.22
CA LEU A 108 0.31 -4.21 -7.02
C LEU A 108 0.28 -2.74 -6.56
N ALA A 109 -0.59 -1.91 -7.15
CA ALA A 109 -0.77 -0.51 -6.76
C ALA A 109 -1.22 -0.38 -5.30
N ALA A 110 -2.19 -1.19 -4.87
CA ALA A 110 -2.64 -1.22 -3.48
C ALA A 110 -1.53 -1.67 -2.52
N LYS A 111 -0.68 -2.65 -2.89
CA LYS A 111 0.49 -3.04 -2.09
C LYS A 111 1.49 -1.90 -1.94
N ASP A 112 1.81 -1.21 -3.04
CA ASP A 112 2.77 -0.09 -3.05
C ASP A 112 2.27 1.09 -2.21
N MET A 113 0.97 1.38 -2.29
CA MET A 113 0.31 2.38 -1.45
C MET A 113 0.44 2.04 0.04
N LEU A 114 0.11 0.81 0.45
CA LEU A 114 0.20 0.41 1.86
C LEU A 114 1.64 0.43 2.38
N ASP A 115 2.63 0.06 1.55
CA ASP A 115 4.02 0.16 1.95
C ASP A 115 4.49 1.61 2.10
N SER A 116 4.06 2.50 1.19
CA SER A 116 4.32 3.94 1.30
C SER A 116 3.73 4.50 2.60
N LEU A 117 2.51 4.12 2.96
CA LEU A 117 1.88 4.54 4.22
C LEU A 117 2.62 4.03 5.44
N ARG A 118 3.02 2.74 5.46
CA ARG A 118 3.79 2.17 6.57
C ARG A 118 5.10 2.94 6.78
N GLN A 119 5.85 3.15 5.71
CA GLN A 119 7.10 3.91 5.77
C GLN A 119 6.88 5.35 6.25
N ALA A 120 5.81 6.00 5.78
CA ALA A 120 5.49 7.36 6.19
C ALA A 120 5.22 7.43 7.71
N ILE A 121 4.43 6.50 8.24
CA ILE A 121 4.11 6.40 9.67
C ILE A 121 5.38 6.13 10.50
N GLU A 122 6.22 5.18 10.09
CA GLU A 122 7.47 4.86 10.79
C GLU A 122 8.40 6.08 10.88
N ILE A 123 8.51 6.84 9.79
CA ILE A 123 9.32 8.07 9.77
C ILE A 123 8.68 9.16 10.64
N ALA A 124 7.36 9.33 10.57
CA ALA A 124 6.65 10.34 11.36
C ALA A 124 6.78 10.10 12.87
N ILE A 125 6.73 8.85 13.33
CA ILE A 125 7.01 8.47 14.73
C ILE A 125 8.45 8.82 15.09
N SER A 126 9.43 8.38 14.28
CA SER A 126 10.85 8.65 14.55
C SER A 126 11.18 10.15 14.60
N LYS A 127 10.48 10.98 13.81
CA LYS A 127 10.64 12.43 13.83
C LYS A 127 10.00 13.07 15.06
N TYR A 128 8.88 12.54 15.54
CA TYR A 128 8.27 12.96 16.81
C TYR A 128 9.25 12.76 17.97
N ASP A 129 9.84 11.57 18.09
CA ASP A 129 10.81 11.25 19.14
C ASP A 129 12.01 12.20 19.13
N ALA A 130 12.55 12.49 17.94
CA ALA A 130 13.68 13.40 17.79
C ALA A 130 13.34 14.85 18.15
N SER A 131 12.12 15.30 17.82
CA SER A 131 11.65 16.65 18.18
C SER A 131 11.38 16.80 19.67
N ASP A 132 10.82 15.77 20.32
CA ASP A 132 10.56 15.77 21.77
C ASP A 132 11.87 15.72 22.58
N GLU A 133 12.83 14.92 22.13
CA GLU A 133 14.17 14.87 22.74
C GLU A 133 14.90 16.22 22.60
N ALA A 134 14.83 16.85 21.42
CA ALA A 134 15.44 18.17 21.18
C ALA A 134 14.78 19.28 22.03
N ALA A 135 13.44 19.27 22.17
CA ALA A 135 12.72 20.20 23.03
C ALA A 135 13.10 20.02 24.51
N THR A 136 13.22 18.77 24.95
CA THR A 136 13.65 18.43 26.31
C THR A 136 15.09 18.88 26.59
N GLN A 137 16.01 18.70 25.64
CA GLN A 137 17.39 19.19 25.75
C GLN A 137 17.45 20.73 25.80
N ALA A 138 16.64 21.42 25.00
CA ALA A 138 16.56 22.89 25.02
C ALA A 138 16.02 23.42 26.36
N LEU A 139 14.97 22.79 26.91
CA LEU A 139 14.40 23.14 28.21
C LEU A 139 15.39 22.87 29.37
N ASN A 140 16.11 21.76 29.33
CA ASN A 140 17.16 21.46 30.33
C ASN A 140 18.31 22.47 30.26
N THR A 141 18.77 22.82 29.06
CA THR A 141 19.80 23.86 28.86
C THR A 141 19.37 25.20 29.44
N PHE A 142 18.10 25.58 29.27
CA PHE A 142 17.55 26.82 29.79
C PHE A 142 17.46 26.81 31.33
N LYS A 143 17.02 25.70 31.92
CA LYS A 143 16.94 25.51 33.38
C LYS A 143 18.32 25.56 34.06
N ASP A 144 19.35 25.02 33.43
CA ASP A 144 20.72 25.04 33.94
C ASP A 144 21.33 26.45 33.91
N TRP A 145 20.83 27.34 33.05
CA TRP A 145 21.20 28.76 33.01
C TRP A 145 20.57 29.58 34.15
N GLU A 146 19.35 29.28 34.57
CA GLU A 146 18.70 29.96 35.72
C GLU A 146 19.25 29.51 37.08
N SER A 147 19.96 28.38 37.13
CA SER A 147 20.51 27.82 38.39
C SER A 147 21.95 28.29 38.70
N ARG A 148 22.47 29.29 38.00
CA ARG A 148 23.78 29.93 38.20
C ARG A 148 23.65 31.38 38.64
#